data_AF-A0A952DAV0-F1
#
_entry.id   AF-A0A952DAV0-F1
#
_cell.length_a   1.000
_cell.length_b   1.000
_cell.length_c   1.000
_cell.angle_alpha   90.00
_cell.angle_beta   90.00
_cell.angle_gamma   90.00
#
_symmetry.space_group_name_H-M   'P 1'
#
loop_
_entity.id
_entity.type
_entity.pdbx_description
1 polymer ?
#
loop_
_entity_poly.entity_id
_entity_poly.type
_entity_poly.pdbx_seq_one_letter_code
_entity_poly.pdbx_strand_id
1 'polypeptide(L)' 'THEPCLACTRALVRRGVRRVVFQHPYTSIAPQEAAERNSILAHYQVQWERIDLQ' A
#
# COMPACT_ATOMS: atom_id res chain seq x y z
N THR A 1 0.84 -9.64 5.37
CA THR A 1 1.89 -9.42 6.39
C THR A 1 2.87 -8.36 5.94
N HIS A 2 3.37 -8.41 4.71
CA HIS A 2 4.22 -7.36 4.15
C HIS A 2 3.40 -6.23 3.51
N GLU A 3 3.97 -5.04 3.48
CA GLU A 3 3.44 -3.89 2.77
C GLU A 3 3.30 -4.22 1.27
N PRO A 4 2.13 -3.96 0.66
CA PRO A 4 1.97 -4.21 -0.78
C PRO A 4 2.86 -3.31 -1.64
N CYS A 5 3.46 -3.92 -2.66
CA CYS A 5 4.12 -3.20 -3.76
C CYS A 5 3.08 -2.51 -4.66
N LEU A 6 3.55 -1.70 -5.61
CA LEU A 6 2.69 -0.94 -6.53
C LEU A 6 1.70 -1.83 -7.32
N ALA A 7 2.15 -2.98 -7.82
CA ALA A 7 1.30 -3.90 -8.57
C ALA A 7 0.16 -4.46 -7.69
N CYS A 8 0.48 -4.86 -6.46
CA CYS A 8 -0.51 -5.32 -5.49
C CYS A 8 -1.47 -4.18 -5.10
N THR A 9 -0.97 -2.97 -4.87
CA THR A 9 -1.82 -1.79 -4.58
C THR A 9 -2.83 -1.54 -5.69
N ARG A 10 -2.39 -1.54 -6.96
CA ARG A 10 -3.29 -1.38 -8.13
C ARG A 10 -4.37 -2.47 -8.16
N ALA A 11 -4.02 -3.72 -7.86
CA ALA A 11 -4.98 -4.82 -7.82
C ALA A 11 -6.01 -4.67 -6.68
N LEU A 12 -5.57 -4.24 -5.49
CA LEU A 12 -6.43 -4.04 -4.32
C LEU A 12 -7.45 -2.92 -4.56
N VAL A 13 -7.01 -1.76 -5.06
CA VAL A 13 -7.93 -0.62 -5.32
C VAL A 13 -8.93 -0.94 -6.41
N ARG A 14 -8.54 -1.69 -7.46
CA ARG A 14 -9.47 -2.15 -8.51
C ARG A 14 -10.57 -3.06 -7.98
N ARG A 15 -10.34 -3.75 -6.86
CA ARG A 15 -11.32 -4.60 -6.18
C ARG A 15 -12.12 -3.85 -5.11
N GLY A 16 -11.91 -2.55 -4.95
CA GLY A 16 -12.64 -1.71 -4.00
C GLY A 16 -12.11 -1.75 -2.56
N VAL A 17 -10.90 -2.26 -2.33
CA VAL A 17 -10.29 -2.25 -0.99
C VAL A 17 -10.03 -0.81 -0.54
N ARG A 18 -10.48 -0.47 0.67
CA ARG A 18 -10.34 0.87 1.28
C ARG A 18 -9.45 0.91 2.53
N ARG A 19 -9.03 -0.25 3.05
CA ARG A 19 -8.10 -0.33 4.18
C ARG A 19 -7.11 -1.46 3.95
N VAL A 20 -5.84 -1.17 4.15
CA VAL A 20 -4.73 -2.11 4.06
C VAL A 20 -3.94 -2.05 5.35
N VAL A 21 -3.78 -3.21 5.98
CA VAL A 21 -3.02 -3.36 7.21
C VAL A 21 -1.85 -4.32 6.98
N PHE A 22 -0.66 -3.93 7.39
CA PHE A 22 0.56 -4.72 7.21
C PHE A 22 1.52 -4.56 8.39
N GLN A 23 2.47 -5.47 8.54
CA GLN A 23 3.47 -5.47 9.61
C GLN A 23 4.85 -5.09 9.07
N HIS A 24 5.29 -5.73 8.00
CA HIS A 24 6.65 -5.55 7.48
C HIS A 24 6.67 -4.51 6.36
N PRO A 25 7.38 -3.38 6.50
CA PRO A 25 7.48 -2.38 5.44
C PRO A 25 8.23 -2.93 4.23
N TYR A 26 7.85 -2.49 3.04
CA TYR A 26 8.50 -2.91 1.80
C TYR A 26 9.64 -1.95 1.48
N THR A 27 10.88 -2.37 1.74
CA THR A 27 12.07 -1.51 1.70
C THR A 27 12.69 -1.36 0.31
N SER A 28 12.40 -2.27 -0.62
CA SER A 28 13.00 -2.32 -1.95
C SER A 28 12.09 -1.70 -3.03
N ILE A 29 11.59 -0.49 -2.78
CA ILE A 29 10.75 0.25 -3.73
C ILE A 29 11.53 1.40 -4.36
N ALA A 30 11.47 1.53 -5.69
CA ALA A 30 12.05 2.69 -6.36
C ALA A 30 11.26 3.97 -5.97
N PRO A 31 11.91 5.14 -5.86
CA PRO A 31 11.23 6.38 -5.48
C PRO A 31 10.01 6.71 -6.35
N GLN A 32 10.11 6.44 -7.66
CA GLN A 32 9.02 6.63 -8.61
C GLN A 32 7.79 5.75 -8.30
N GLU A 33 8.03 4.49 -7.93
CA GLU A 33 6.96 3.54 -7.60
C GLU A 33 6.30 3.88 -6.27
N ALA A 34 7.09 4.36 -5.31
CA ALA A 34 6.58 4.86 -4.03
C ALA A 34 5.68 6.10 -4.23
N ALA A 35 6.10 7.03 -5.08
CA ALA A 35 5.30 8.21 -5.42
C ALA A 35 3.98 7.81 -6.10
N GLU A 36 4.02 6.89 -7.06
CA GLU A 36 2.81 6.42 -7.72
C GLU A 36 1.86 5.69 -6.76
N ARG A 37 2.41 4.82 -5.91
CA ARG A 37 1.63 4.14 -4.87
C ARG A 37 0.92 5.16 -3.97
N ASN A 38 1.64 6.17 -3.49
CA ASN A 38 1.07 7.19 -2.62
C ASN A 38 -0.03 8.01 -3.34
N SER A 39 0.15 8.31 -4.62
CA SER A 39 -0.87 8.98 -5.44
C SER A 39 -2.15 8.13 -5.57
N ILE A 40 -2.02 6.83 -5.82
CA ILE A 40 -3.15 5.89 -5.88
C ILE A 40 -3.89 5.83 -4.53
N LEU A 41 -3.15 5.68 -3.43
CA LEU A 41 -3.73 5.58 -2.09
C LEU A 41 -4.52 6.85 -1.73
N ALA A 42 -3.97 8.03 -2.04
CA ALA A 42 -4.62 9.31 -1.81
C ALA A 42 -5.89 9.48 -2.66
N HIS A 43 -5.82 9.17 -3.97
CA HIS A 43 -6.96 9.29 -4.89
C HIS A 43 -8.14 8.41 -4.47
N TYR A 44 -7.87 7.18 -4.03
CA TYR A 44 -8.89 6.21 -3.65
C TYR A 44 -9.23 6.21 -2.15
N GLN A 45 -8.66 7.16 -1.39
CA GLN A 45 -8.86 7.33 0.06
C GLN A 45 -8.63 6.03 0.83
N VAL A 46 -7.56 5.30 0.49
CA VAL A 46 -7.22 4.03 1.11
C VAL A 46 -6.51 4.29 2.43
N GLN A 47 -7.04 3.76 3.52
CA GLN A 47 -6.37 3.73 4.82
C GLN A 47 -5.18 2.76 4.76
N TRP A 48 -3.99 3.26 5.08
CA TRP A 48 -2.73 2.52 4.99
C TRP A 48 -2.08 2.48 6.37
N GLU A 49 -2.16 1.32 7.03
CA GLU A 49 -1.79 1.18 8.44
C GLU A 49 -0.72 0.11 8.63
N ARG A 50 0.36 0.49 9.31
CA ARG A 50 1.33 -0.47 9.84
C ARG A 50 0.91 -0.87 11.25
N ILE A 51 0.89 -2.17 11.52
CA ILE A 51 0.69 -2.74 12.86
C ILE A 51 1.98 -3.43 13.31
N ASP A 52 2.31 -3.30 14.58
CA ASP A 52 3.34 -4.11 15.23
C ASP A 52 2.62 -5.10 16.15
N LEU A 53 2.59 -6.37 15.74
CA LEU A 53 2.08 -7.45 16.57
C LEU A 53 3.20 -7.87 17.53
N GLN A 54 2.95 -7.74 18.83
CA GLN A 54 3.85 -8.17 19.91
C GLN A 54 3.99 -9.69 19.95
#